data_AF-A0A6J4XMH7-F1
#
_entry.id   AF-A0A6J4XMH7-F1
#
_cell.length_a   1.000
_cell.length_b   1.000
_cell.length_c   1.000
_cell.angle_alpha   90.00
_cell.angle_beta   90.00
_cell.angle_gamma   90.00
#
_symmetry.space_group_name_H-M   'P 1'
#
loop_
_entity.id
_entity.type
_entity.pdbx_description
1 polymer ?
#
loop_
_entity_poly.entity_id
_entity_poly.type
_entity_poly.pdbx_seq_one_letter_code
_entity_poly.pdbx_strand_id
1 'polypeptide(L)'
;MSEVDEKIDQAVKAMVDKEGKYLTFTLAEEEYGIGILKIKEIIGMLPITSVPQTPDFVKGVINLRGKVIPVMDLRLRFGMMSIDYRACA
;
A
#
# COMPACT_ATOMS: atom_id res chain seq x y z
N MET A 1 10.28 18.72 -35.61
CA MET A 1 9.36 17.79 -34.93
C MET A 1 9.83 17.74 -33.49
N SER A 2 8.96 18.12 -32.57
CA SER A 2 9.29 18.63 -31.23
C SER A 2 9.71 17.53 -30.26
N GLU A 3 10.69 17.82 -29.41
CA GLU A 3 11.17 17.02 -28.25
C GLU A 3 10.05 16.55 -27.29
N VAL A 4 8.81 17.01 -27.50
CA VAL A 4 7.61 16.65 -26.75
C VAL A 4 7.08 15.27 -27.16
N ASP A 5 7.18 14.89 -28.44
CA ASP A 5 6.66 13.61 -28.93
C ASP A 5 7.49 12.42 -28.42
N GLU A 6 8.83 12.55 -28.37
CA GLU A 6 9.71 11.50 -27.84
C GLU A 6 9.52 11.26 -26.33
N LYS A 7 9.17 12.30 -25.56
CA LYS A 7 8.86 12.16 -24.13
C LYS A 7 7.53 11.47 -23.88
N ILE A 8 6.55 11.64 -24.77
CA ILE A 8 5.26 10.97 -24.68
C ILE A 8 5.43 9.47 -24.96
N ASP A 9 6.17 9.10 -26.00
CA ASP A 9 6.41 7.69 -26.35
C ASP A 9 7.18 6.92 -25.27
N GLN A 10 8.17 7.55 -24.62
CA GLN A 10 8.89 6.93 -23.51
C GLN A 10 8.00 6.72 -22.27
N ALA A 11 7.11 7.66 -21.96
CA ALA A 11 6.18 7.53 -20.84
C ALA A 11 5.13 6.44 -21.09
N VAL A 12 4.63 6.35 -22.32
CA VAL A 12 3.67 5.31 -22.74
C VAL A 12 4.32 3.92 -22.67
N LYS A 13 5.55 3.76 -23.16
CA LYS A 13 6.27 2.47 -23.11
C LYS A 13 6.55 1.99 -21.69
N ALA A 14 6.94 2.89 -20.78
CA ALA A 14 7.17 2.55 -19.38
C ALA A 14 5.88 2.19 -18.60
N MET A 15 4.72 2.70 -19.04
CA MET A 15 3.41 2.29 -18.52
C MET A 15 3.02 0.90 -19.00
N VAL A 16 3.25 0.59 -20.28
CA VAL A 16 2.97 -0.73 -20.89
C VAL A 16 3.85 -1.83 -20.30
N ASP A 17 5.14 -1.58 -20.06
CA ASP A 17 6.06 -2.57 -19.45
C ASP A 17 5.72 -2.94 -18.00
N LYS A 18 4.84 -2.16 -17.36
CA LYS A 18 4.33 -2.40 -16.00
C LYS A 18 2.86 -2.82 -15.99
N GLU A 19 2.23 -2.88 -17.15
CA GLU A 19 0.89 -3.42 -17.33
C GLU A 19 0.93 -4.93 -17.02
N GLY A 20 0.03 -5.40 -16.16
CA GLY A 20 0.00 -6.80 -15.72
C GLY A 20 0.95 -7.17 -14.58
N LYS A 21 1.74 -6.25 -14.01
CA LYS A 21 2.57 -6.52 -12.82
C LYS A 21 1.83 -6.17 -11.53
N TYR A 22 1.75 -7.15 -10.63
CA TYR A 22 1.07 -7.03 -9.34
C TYR A 22 2.00 -7.50 -8.22
N LEU A 23 1.93 -6.82 -7.06
CA LEU A 23 2.40 -7.40 -5.81
C LEU A 23 1.26 -8.24 -5.23
N THR A 24 1.52 -9.50 -4.95
CA THR A 24 0.58 -10.35 -4.25
C THR A 24 0.91 -10.43 -2.76
N PHE A 25 -0.13 -10.55 -1.94
CA PHE A 25 -0.01 -10.76 -0.50
C PHE A 25 -1.19 -11.58 -0.01
N THR A 26 -0.97 -12.31 1.08
CA THR A 26 -2.01 -13.15 1.68
C THR A 26 -2.69 -12.42 2.82
N LEU A 27 -4.01 -12.47 2.85
CA LEU A 27 -4.84 -11.98 3.95
C LEU A 27 -5.74 -13.13 4.40
N ALA A 28 -5.51 -13.62 5.62
CA ALA A 28 -6.14 -14.85 6.10
C ALA A 28 -5.87 -16.03 5.15
N GLU A 29 -6.90 -16.57 4.51
CA GLU A 29 -6.80 -17.74 3.60
C GLU A 29 -6.89 -17.34 2.12
N GLU A 30 -6.89 -16.04 1.82
CA GLU A 30 -7.09 -15.51 0.48
C GLU A 30 -5.84 -14.75 -0.03
N GLU A 31 -5.59 -14.83 -1.33
CA GLU A 31 -4.52 -14.10 -2.00
C GLU A 31 -5.09 -12.84 -2.68
N TYR A 32 -4.48 -11.70 -2.39
CA TYR A 32 -4.83 -10.39 -2.93
C TYR A 32 -3.69 -9.83 -3.77
N GLY A 33 -4.03 -8.99 -4.75
CA GLY A 33 -3.07 -8.35 -5.64
C GLY A 33 -3.28 -6.84 -5.73
N ILE A 34 -2.19 -6.08 -5.69
CA ILE A 34 -2.19 -4.64 -5.96
C ILE A 34 -1.23 -4.34 -7.11
N GLY A 35 -1.69 -3.55 -8.09
CA GLY A 35 -0.87 -3.19 -9.24
C GLY A 35 0.42 -2.48 -8.81
N ILE A 36 1.56 -2.91 -9.34
CA ILE A 36 2.89 -2.47 -8.88
C ILE A 36 3.05 -0.94 -8.96
N LEU A 37 2.38 -0.29 -9.92
CA LEU A 37 2.38 1.15 -10.11
C LEU A 37 1.71 1.94 -8.97
N LYS A 38 0.82 1.31 -8.20
CA LYS A 38 0.14 1.94 -7.06
C LYS A 38 0.95 1.83 -5.76
N ILE A 39 2.02 1.04 -5.76
CA ILE A 39 2.85 0.79 -4.59
C ILE A 39 3.98 1.82 -4.56
N LYS A 40 4.13 2.50 -3.44
CA LYS A 40 5.25 3.42 -3.22
C LYS A 40 6.46 2.71 -2.64
N GLU A 41 6.24 1.93 -1.59
CA GLU A 41 7.29 1.24 -0.84
C GLU A 41 6.66 0.12 0.02
N ILE A 42 7.47 -0.89 0.34
CA ILE A 42 7.13 -1.94 1.30
C ILE A 42 8.01 -1.69 2.53
N ILE A 43 7.37 -1.49 3.68
CA ILE A 43 8.04 -1.23 4.96
C ILE A 43 7.67 -2.31 5.97
N GLY A 44 8.56 -2.55 6.93
CA GLY A 44 8.25 -3.38 8.09
C GLY A 44 7.27 -2.68 9.05
N MET A 45 6.80 -3.43 10.04
CA MET A 45 5.91 -2.89 11.08
C MET A 45 6.62 -1.81 11.88
N LEU A 46 6.01 -0.63 11.94
CA LEU A 46 6.46 0.50 12.77
C LEU A 46 5.48 0.73 13.93
N PRO A 47 5.91 1.39 15.01
CA PRO A 47 5.02 1.80 16.07
C PRO A 47 3.90 2.70 15.53
N ILE A 48 2.65 2.28 15.73
CA ILE A 48 1.45 3.02 15.30
C ILE A 48 0.97 3.88 16.46
N THR A 49 0.80 5.18 16.19
CA THR A 49 0.15 6.12 17.11
C THR A 49 -1.36 6.11 16.86
N SER A 50 -2.13 5.62 17.82
CA SER A 50 -3.60 5.59 17.72
C SER A 50 -4.18 6.99 17.66
N VAL A 51 -5.19 7.16 16.80
CA VAL A 51 -5.91 8.43 16.63
C VAL A 51 -7.33 8.25 17.14
N PRO A 52 -7.85 9.12 18.03
CA PRO A 52 -9.21 9.01 18.54
C PRO A 52 -10.23 9.35 17.44
N GLN A 53 -11.47 8.87 17.60
CA GLN A 53 -12.60 9.17 16.70
C GLN A 53 -12.40 8.70 15.25
N THR A 54 -11.57 7.67 15.03
CA THR A 54 -11.44 7.04 13.72
C THR A 54 -12.27 5.75 13.64
N PRO A 55 -12.68 5.32 12.43
CA PRO A 55 -13.29 4.02 12.25
C PRO A 55 -12.40 2.88 12.76
N ASP A 56 -12.99 1.76 13.17
CA ASP A 56 -12.27 0.63 13.77
C ASP A 56 -11.18 0.03 12.88
N PHE A 57 -11.33 0.12 11.56
CA PHE A 57 -10.32 -0.34 10.60
C PHE A 57 -9.11 0.60 10.50
N VAL A 58 -9.15 1.80 11.07
CA VAL A 58 -8.02 2.72 11.12
C VAL A 58 -7.28 2.49 12.43
N LYS A 59 -6.07 1.94 12.36
CA LYS A 59 -5.24 1.69 13.55
C LYS A 59 -4.60 2.98 14.09
N GLY A 60 -4.46 3.99 13.23
CA GLY A 60 -3.90 5.29 13.57
C GLY A 60 -2.95 5.80 12.49
N VAL A 61 -1.83 6.37 12.91
CA VAL A 61 -0.81 6.94 12.03
C VAL A 61 0.58 6.44 12.38
N ILE A 62 1.48 6.43 11.39
CA ILE A 62 2.92 6.21 11.58
C ILE A 62 3.68 7.44 11.10
N ASN A 63 4.86 7.65 11.66
CA ASN A 63 5.80 8.64 11.15
C ASN A 63 6.86 7.94 10.29
N LEU A 64 6.83 8.20 8.99
CA LEU A 64 7.81 7.69 8.05
C LEU A 64 8.63 8.86 7.48
N ARG A 65 9.88 8.99 7.93
CA ARG A 65 10.82 10.04 7.50
C ARG A 65 10.23 11.47 7.62
N GLY A 66 9.53 11.74 8.72
CA GLY A 66 8.89 13.03 8.99
C GLY A 66 7.52 13.21 8.32
N LYS A 67 7.03 12.21 7.58
CA LYS A 67 5.69 12.22 6.99
C LYS A 67 4.74 11.38 7.83
N VAL A 68 3.59 11.97 8.17
CA VAL A 68 2.51 11.28 8.87
C VAL A 68 1.70 10.48 7.84
N ILE A 69 1.71 9.15 7.97
CA ILE A 69 1.03 8.24 7.05
C ILE A 69 -0.04 7.47 7.83
N PRO A 70 -1.32 7.47 7.39
CA PRO A 70 -2.36 6.69 8.03
C PRO A 70 -2.16 5.19 7.82
N VAL A 71 -2.44 4.40 8.86
CA VAL A 71 -2.37 2.94 8.82
C VAL A 71 -3.78 2.36 9.00
N MET A 72 -4.17 1.51 8.06
CA MET A 72 -5.44 0.79 8.07
C MET A 72 -5.21 -0.71 8.18
N ASP A 73 -6.07 -1.37 8.94
CA ASP A 73 -6.16 -2.82 9.04
C ASP A 73 -7.07 -3.35 7.93
N LEU A 74 -6.46 -4.04 6.97
CA LEU A 74 -7.18 -4.60 5.82
C LEU A 74 -8.18 -5.70 6.21
N ARG A 75 -7.91 -6.46 7.28
CA ARG A 75 -8.86 -7.49 7.75
C ARG A 75 -10.14 -6.84 8.21
N LEU A 76 -10.03 -5.84 9.09
CA LEU A 76 -11.19 -5.08 9.56
C LEU A 76 -11.88 -4.35 8.40
N ARG A 77 -11.12 -3.82 7.44
CA ARG A 77 -11.69 -3.13 6.27
C ARG A 77 -12.52 -4.05 5.38
N PHE A 78 -12.17 -5.34 5.30
CA PHE A 78 -12.88 -6.36 4.53
C PHE A 78 -13.85 -7.19 5.38
N GLY A 79 -14.10 -6.82 6.64
CA GLY A 79 -15.04 -7.52 7.52
C GLY A 79 -14.53 -8.85 8.09
N MET A 80 -13.21 -9.07 8.05
CA MET A 80 -12.55 -10.24 8.63
C MET A 80 -12.14 -9.98 10.09
N MET A 81 -11.92 -11.05 10.85
CA MET A 81 -11.40 -10.96 12.22
C MET A 81 -9.98 -10.37 12.25
N SER A 82 -9.77 -9.33 13.05
CA SER A 82 -8.44 -8.77 13.29
C SER A 82 -7.53 -9.76 14.03
N ILE A 83 -6.24 -9.72 13.72
CA ILE A 83 -5.20 -10.47 14.43
C ILE A 83 -4.23 -9.50 15.11
N ASP A 84 -3.40 -10.01 16.03
CA ASP A 84 -2.29 -9.21 16.55
C ASP A 84 -1.12 -9.21 15.55
N TYR A 85 -0.82 -8.03 15.02
CA TYR A 85 0.27 -7.80 14.06
C TYR A 85 1.63 -7.56 14.74
N ARG A 86 1.68 -7.55 16.08
CA ARG A 86 2.91 -7.35 16.85
C ARG A 86 3.65 -8.66 17.12
N ALA A 87 3.03 -9.81 16.83
CA ALA A 87 3.58 -11.14 17.09
C ALA A 87 4.36 -11.69 15.90
N CYS A 88 5.44 -11.01 15.51
CA CYS A 88 6.59 -11.69 14.90
C CYS A 88 7.76 -11.47 15.86
N ALA A 89 7.93 -12.42 16.79
CA ALA A 89 9.18 -12.62 17.50
C ALA A 89 10.12 -13.44 16.62
#